data_AF-A0A963WJ48-F1
#
_entry.id   AF-A0A963WJ48-F1
#
_cell.length_a   1.000
_cell.length_b   1.000
_cell.length_c   1.000
_cell.angle_alpha   90.00
_cell.angle_beta   90.00
_cell.angle_gamma   90.00
#
_symmetry.space_group_name_H-M   'P 1'
#
loop_
_entity.id
_entity.type
_entity.pdbx_description
1 polymer ?
#
loop_
_entity_poly.entity_id
_entity_poly.type
_entity_poly.pdbx_seq_one_letter_code
_entity_poly.pdbx_strand_id
1 'polypeptide(L)'
;MKKPVLWIASAAVAIAFGVWLWRSVISPPPYIEVSPLSYSDYASWAVIPKETPPAVWSGGWAVDVFLVDDAASLKGRSGKQLNKVEQNARLQGRMLEDGLAAIGPVYAPLYRTDAKGDDLSRAFLVYLKQHNRGRAFVIATNSPLPDALLTELQRDPDLSERFGGFYRLAKRPDALTLIEDTSKTGESYCASHLIESGTCVHDVVTGRQGGFAVLAPDSGLGADPAAAFLAWLEDNASQSAEPLGDLEEVEIVDIRRPGDTDESREKRKDRD
;
A
#
# COMPACT_ATOMS: atom_id res chain seq x y z
N MET A 1 -31.74 -55.48 27.49
CA MET A 1 -30.99 -55.49 26.20
C MET A 1 -30.70 -54.04 25.77
N LYS A 2 -29.49 -53.50 26.00
CA LYS A 2 -29.10 -52.13 25.57
C LYS A 2 -27.64 -52.00 25.06
N LYS A 3 -26.89 -53.10 25.05
CA LYS A 3 -25.46 -53.11 24.73
C LYS A 3 -25.11 -52.86 23.24
N PRO A 4 -25.82 -53.38 22.22
CA PRO A 4 -25.35 -53.26 20.84
C PRO A 4 -25.45 -51.83 20.27
N VAL A 5 -26.43 -51.04 20.71
CA VAL A 5 -26.62 -49.65 20.27
C VAL A 5 -25.47 -48.74 20.71
N LEU A 6 -24.92 -48.99 21.90
CA LEU A 6 -23.85 -48.19 22.49
C LEU A 6 -22.51 -48.39 21.77
N TRP A 7 -22.23 -49.62 21.30
CA TRP A 7 -21.04 -49.93 20.50
C TRP A 7 -21.11 -49.33 19.09
N ILE A 8 -22.28 -49.35 18.46
CA ILE A 8 -22.46 -48.75 17.12
C ILE A 8 -22.31 -47.23 17.19
N ALA A 9 -22.88 -46.58 18.21
CA ALA A 9 -22.73 -45.14 18.43
C ALA A 9 -21.27 -44.75 18.69
N SER A 10 -20.54 -45.51 19.49
CA SER A 10 -19.11 -45.24 19.76
C SER A 10 -18.24 -45.41 18.50
N ALA A 11 -18.49 -46.45 17.72
CA ALA A 11 -17.78 -46.67 16.44
C ALA A 11 -18.07 -45.54 15.44
N ALA A 12 -19.32 -45.07 15.34
CA ALA A 12 -19.67 -43.96 14.46
C ALA A 12 -18.98 -42.64 14.88
N VAL A 13 -18.91 -42.36 16.18
CA VAL A 13 -18.18 -41.19 16.71
C VAL A 13 -16.68 -41.31 16.41
N ALA A 14 -16.08 -42.47 16.65
CA ALA A 14 -14.66 -42.69 16.39
C ALA A 14 -14.32 -42.54 14.90
N ILE A 15 -15.17 -43.03 13.99
CA ILE A 15 -15.00 -42.86 12.54
C ILE A 15 -15.16 -41.39 12.15
N ALA A 16 -16.19 -40.70 12.65
CA ALA A 16 -16.41 -39.29 12.36
C ALA A 16 -15.24 -38.42 12.85
N PHE A 17 -14.72 -38.70 14.05
CA PHE A 17 -13.57 -38.01 14.61
C PHE A 17 -12.29 -38.34 13.84
N GLY A 18 -12.10 -39.60 13.44
CA GLY A 18 -10.98 -40.04 12.61
C GLY A 18 -10.97 -39.36 11.24
N VAL A 19 -12.12 -39.27 10.56
CA VAL A 19 -12.26 -38.57 9.27
C VAL A 19 -12.01 -37.06 9.44
N TRP A 20 -12.51 -36.46 10.51
CA TRP A 20 -12.25 -35.05 10.81
C TRP A 20 -10.77 -34.77 11.07
N LEU A 21 -10.10 -35.60 11.89
CA LEU A 21 -8.66 -35.52 12.16
C LEU A 21 -7.85 -35.70 10.89
N TRP A 22 -8.20 -36.70 10.07
CA TRP A 22 -7.52 -36.98 8.81
C TRP A 22 -7.61 -35.78 7.86
N ARG A 23 -8.80 -35.19 7.70
CA ARG A 23 -9.01 -34.02 6.82
C ARG A 23 -8.49 -32.70 7.38
N SER A 24 -8.33 -32.56 8.68
CA SER A 24 -7.92 -31.29 9.30
C SER A 24 -6.42 -31.23 9.58
N VAL A 25 -5.80 -32.36 9.92
CA VAL A 25 -4.42 -32.44 10.42
C VAL A 25 -3.50 -33.24 9.51
N ILE A 26 -3.91 -34.44 9.07
CA ILE A 26 -3.02 -35.37 8.34
C ILE A 26 -2.92 -35.02 6.86
N SER A 27 -4.07 -34.81 6.21
CA SER A 27 -4.17 -34.49 4.79
C SER A 27 -5.16 -33.34 4.62
N PRO A 28 -4.75 -32.12 5.00
CA PRO A 28 -5.57 -30.95 4.80
C PRO A 28 -5.87 -30.72 3.32
N PRO A 29 -7.07 -30.21 2.97
CA PRO A 29 -7.34 -29.82 1.60
C PRO A 29 -6.34 -28.76 1.13
N PRO A 30 -6.00 -28.76 -0.17
CA PRO A 30 -5.09 -27.75 -0.73
C PRO A 30 -5.69 -26.35 -0.56
N TYR A 31 -4.81 -25.35 -0.58
CA TYR A 31 -5.27 -23.96 -0.63
C TYR A 31 -5.99 -23.72 -1.95
N ILE A 32 -7.06 -22.92 -1.90
CA ILE A 32 -7.72 -22.47 -3.12
C ILE A 32 -6.84 -21.42 -3.78
N GLU A 33 -6.77 -21.47 -5.10
CA GLU A 33 -6.12 -20.42 -5.87
C GLU A 33 -6.95 -19.14 -5.75
N VAL A 34 -6.32 -18.08 -5.25
CA VAL A 34 -6.95 -16.77 -5.14
C VAL A 34 -6.78 -16.06 -6.47
N SER A 35 -7.90 -15.60 -7.05
CA SER A 35 -7.87 -14.88 -8.31
C SER A 35 -6.99 -13.62 -8.21
N PRO A 36 -6.29 -13.24 -9.29
CA PRO A 36 -5.48 -12.02 -9.29
C PRO A 36 -6.29 -10.80 -8.84
N LEU A 37 -5.69 -10.01 -7.95
CA LEU A 37 -6.31 -8.81 -7.42
C LEU A 37 -6.20 -7.65 -8.43
N SER A 38 -7.25 -6.83 -8.49
CA SER A 38 -7.36 -5.65 -9.33
C SER A 38 -7.25 -4.41 -8.45
N TYR A 39 -6.07 -3.79 -8.41
CA TYR A 39 -5.80 -2.68 -7.48
C TYR A 39 -6.43 -1.34 -7.88
N SER A 40 -7.07 -1.26 -9.05
CA SER A 40 -8.00 -0.17 -9.37
C SER A 40 -9.31 -0.28 -8.60
N ASP A 41 -9.65 -1.48 -8.09
CA ASP A 41 -10.89 -1.73 -7.37
C ASP A 41 -10.68 -1.63 -5.86
N TYR A 42 -11.59 -0.92 -5.18
CA TYR A 42 -11.64 -0.81 -3.72
C TYR A 42 -11.64 -2.17 -3.00
N ALA A 43 -12.12 -3.23 -3.65
CA ALA A 43 -12.14 -4.59 -3.10
C ALA A 43 -10.74 -5.15 -2.83
N SER A 44 -9.71 -4.71 -3.55
CA SER A 44 -8.33 -5.19 -3.40
C SER A 44 -7.57 -4.49 -2.27
N TRP A 45 -8.20 -3.54 -1.59
CA TRP A 45 -7.60 -2.76 -0.50
C TRP A 45 -8.28 -3.11 0.82
N ALA A 46 -7.49 -3.42 1.85
CA ALA A 46 -7.98 -3.55 3.22
C ALA A 46 -8.44 -2.19 3.75
N VAL A 47 -7.65 -1.16 3.46
CA VAL A 47 -7.90 0.25 3.76
C VAL A 47 -7.53 1.09 2.54
N ILE A 48 -8.38 2.04 2.21
CA ILE A 48 -8.14 3.08 1.22
C ILE A 48 -8.94 4.31 1.67
N PRO A 49 -8.39 5.53 1.57
CA PRO A 49 -9.08 6.73 2.01
C PRO A 49 -10.42 6.88 1.29
N LYS A 50 -11.47 7.27 2.04
CA LYS A 50 -12.81 7.47 1.48
C LYS A 50 -12.86 8.63 0.49
N GLU A 51 -12.10 9.67 0.80
CA GLU A 51 -11.97 10.87 -0.02
C GLU A 51 -10.55 10.90 -0.56
N THR A 52 -10.41 11.25 -1.84
CA THR A 52 -9.08 11.34 -2.44
C THR A 52 -8.34 12.54 -1.85
N PRO A 53 -7.15 12.35 -1.28
CA PRO A 53 -6.37 13.45 -0.73
C PRO A 53 -6.08 14.55 -1.77
N PRO A 54 -5.94 15.82 -1.33
CA PRO A 54 -5.55 16.90 -2.22
C PRO A 54 -4.16 16.63 -2.77
N ALA A 55 -3.95 16.99 -4.04
CA ALA A 55 -2.67 16.88 -4.69
C ALA A 55 -1.65 17.86 -4.11
N VAL A 56 -0.35 17.56 -4.25
CA VAL A 56 0.73 18.39 -3.68
C VAL A 56 0.70 19.82 -4.23
N TRP A 57 0.36 20.01 -5.51
CA TRP A 57 0.28 21.33 -6.17
C TRP A 57 -0.93 22.18 -5.75
N SER A 58 -1.93 21.59 -5.08
CA SER A 58 -3.12 22.33 -4.61
C SER A 58 -3.12 22.51 -3.10
N GLY A 59 -2.61 21.52 -2.34
CA GLY A 59 -2.66 21.50 -0.88
C GLY A 59 -1.30 21.66 -0.18
N GLY A 60 -0.21 21.78 -0.94
CA GLY A 60 1.15 21.76 -0.40
C GLY A 60 1.65 20.35 -0.09
N TRP A 61 2.84 20.28 0.50
CA TRP A 61 3.44 19.00 0.92
C TRP A 61 2.57 18.33 1.99
N ALA A 62 2.36 17.03 1.80
CA ALA A 62 1.68 16.19 2.77
C ALA A 62 2.12 14.73 2.56
N VAL A 63 1.96 13.92 3.61
CA VAL A 63 2.43 12.53 3.64
C VAL A 63 1.24 11.57 3.53
N ASP A 64 1.41 10.53 2.74
CA ASP A 64 0.54 9.36 2.70
C ASP A 64 1.24 8.14 3.31
N VAL A 65 0.48 7.19 3.83
CA VAL A 65 1.02 5.96 4.43
C VAL A 65 0.66 4.76 3.56
N PHE A 66 1.68 4.08 3.05
CA PHE A 66 1.50 2.78 2.40
C PHE A 66 1.74 1.66 3.43
N LEU A 67 0.67 0.99 3.86
CA LEU A 67 0.68 0.01 4.94
C LEU A 67 0.76 -1.42 4.38
N VAL A 68 1.87 -2.12 4.64
CA VAL A 68 2.03 -3.54 4.35
C VAL A 68 1.84 -4.36 5.62
N ASP A 69 0.70 -5.04 5.70
CA ASP A 69 0.31 -5.82 6.88
C ASP A 69 0.33 -7.33 6.59
N ASP A 70 0.92 -8.14 7.47
CA ASP A 70 0.87 -9.61 7.42
C ASP A 70 -0.57 -10.13 7.46
N ALA A 71 -1.46 -9.46 8.20
CA ALA A 71 -2.86 -9.87 8.26
C ALA A 71 -3.61 -9.66 6.93
N ALA A 72 -3.06 -8.85 6.01
CA ALA A 72 -3.61 -8.61 4.68
C ALA A 72 -3.27 -9.73 3.65
N SER A 73 -2.51 -10.73 4.08
CA SER A 73 -2.15 -11.91 3.30
C SER A 73 -3.34 -12.86 3.11
N LEU A 74 -3.84 -12.95 1.88
CA LEU A 74 -4.97 -13.77 1.48
C LEU A 74 -4.56 -15.22 1.25
N LYS A 75 -5.02 -16.10 2.14
CA LYS A 75 -4.87 -17.55 2.03
C LYS A 75 -6.05 -18.27 2.66
N GLY A 76 -6.61 -19.24 1.94
CA GLY A 76 -7.71 -20.04 2.47
C GLY A 76 -7.82 -21.39 1.78
N ARG A 77 -8.50 -22.35 2.41
CA ARG A 77 -8.84 -23.66 1.82
C ARG A 77 -10.31 -23.74 1.42
N SER A 78 -11.07 -22.67 1.63
CA SER A 78 -12.48 -22.54 1.24
C SER A 78 -12.85 -21.06 1.13
N GLY A 79 -13.90 -20.73 0.37
CA GLY A 79 -14.40 -19.36 0.26
C GLY A 79 -14.79 -18.76 1.62
N LYS A 80 -15.37 -19.55 2.53
CA LYS A 80 -15.70 -19.09 3.89
C LYS A 80 -14.45 -18.68 4.68
N GLN A 81 -13.36 -19.45 4.56
CA GLN A 81 -12.10 -19.11 5.22
C GLN A 81 -11.48 -17.87 4.59
N LEU A 82 -11.47 -17.77 3.26
CA LEU A 82 -10.93 -16.61 2.56
C LEU A 82 -11.68 -15.33 2.94
N ASN A 83 -13.02 -15.36 2.92
CA ASN A 83 -13.84 -14.23 3.34
C ASN A 83 -13.57 -13.83 4.81
N LYS A 84 -13.34 -14.81 5.70
CA LYS A 84 -12.98 -14.52 7.10
C LYS A 84 -11.61 -13.86 7.20
N VAL A 85 -10.62 -14.33 6.44
CA VAL A 85 -9.28 -13.72 6.39
C VAL A 85 -9.37 -12.30 5.86
N GLU A 86 -10.09 -12.08 4.77
CA GLU A 86 -10.31 -10.75 4.20
C GLU A 86 -11.01 -9.80 5.18
N GLN A 87 -12.07 -10.25 5.85
CA GLN A 87 -12.77 -9.44 6.87
C GLN A 87 -11.82 -9.09 8.03
N ASN A 88 -11.03 -10.04 8.50
CA ASN A 88 -10.06 -9.80 9.56
C ASN A 88 -8.96 -8.84 9.11
N ALA A 89 -8.48 -8.95 7.87
CA ALA A 89 -7.52 -8.04 7.27
C ALA A 89 -8.05 -6.61 7.23
N ARG A 90 -9.30 -6.42 6.80
CA ARG A 90 -9.97 -5.11 6.77
C ARG A 90 -10.15 -4.52 8.18
N LEU A 91 -10.47 -5.34 9.16
CA LEU A 91 -10.58 -4.90 10.55
C LEU A 91 -9.21 -4.51 11.11
N GLN A 92 -8.20 -5.36 10.89
CA GLN A 92 -6.82 -5.09 11.32
C GLN A 92 -6.27 -3.81 10.68
N GLY A 93 -6.50 -3.62 9.38
CA GLY A 93 -6.12 -2.42 8.66
C GLY A 93 -6.75 -1.16 9.26
N ARG A 94 -8.05 -1.17 9.56
CA ARG A 94 -8.74 -0.02 10.21
C ARG A 94 -8.18 0.30 11.60
N MET A 95 -7.85 -0.73 12.38
CA MET A 95 -7.25 -0.53 13.72
C MET A 95 -5.86 0.13 13.63
N LEU A 96 -5.11 -0.12 12.55
CA LEU A 96 -3.83 0.54 12.30
C LEU A 96 -4.01 1.92 11.65
N GLU A 97 -5.02 2.08 10.78
CA GLU A 97 -5.40 3.35 10.17
C GLU A 97 -5.63 4.43 11.22
N ASP A 98 -6.40 4.12 12.27
CA ASP A 98 -6.73 5.07 13.33
C ASP A 98 -5.47 5.66 14.02
N GLY A 99 -4.42 4.86 14.21
CA GLY A 99 -3.17 5.35 14.80
C GLY A 99 -2.20 5.97 13.80
N LEU A 100 -2.24 5.55 12.53
CA LEU A 100 -1.42 6.10 11.45
C LEU A 100 -2.00 7.40 10.87
N ALA A 101 -3.26 7.73 11.17
CA ALA A 101 -3.93 8.95 10.75
C ALA A 101 -3.20 10.23 11.19
N ALA A 102 -2.37 10.17 12.23
CA ALA A 102 -1.51 11.28 12.64
C ALA A 102 -0.41 11.61 11.61
N ILE A 103 0.00 10.64 10.78
CA ILE A 103 0.93 10.84 9.66
C ILE A 103 0.15 11.32 8.43
N GLY A 104 -0.91 10.60 8.08
CA GLY A 104 -1.72 10.92 6.91
C GLY A 104 -2.64 9.78 6.44
N PRO A 105 -3.23 9.92 5.25
CA PRO A 105 -4.14 8.94 4.66
C PRO A 105 -3.46 7.58 4.44
N VAL A 106 -4.15 6.48 4.79
CA VAL A 106 -3.58 5.13 4.77
C VAL A 106 -4.09 4.32 3.57
N TYR A 107 -3.16 3.71 2.85
CA TYR A 107 -3.41 2.77 1.76
C TYR A 107 -2.84 1.41 2.15
N ALA A 108 -3.70 0.42 2.38
CA ALA A 108 -3.32 -0.92 2.81
C ALA A 108 -3.82 -1.97 1.81
N PRO A 109 -2.97 -2.48 0.90
CA PRO A 109 -3.40 -3.48 -0.08
C PRO A 109 -3.59 -4.86 0.55
N LEU A 110 -4.59 -5.59 0.05
CA LEU A 110 -4.64 -7.05 0.20
C LEU A 110 -3.69 -7.67 -0.81
N TYR A 111 -3.12 -8.84 -0.49
CA TYR A 111 -2.22 -9.54 -1.42
C TYR A 111 -2.34 -11.04 -1.22
N ARG A 112 -2.09 -11.82 -2.27
CA ARG A 112 -2.08 -13.27 -2.19
C ARG A 112 -0.76 -13.73 -1.58
N THR A 113 -0.82 -14.68 -0.65
CA THR A 113 0.38 -15.14 0.07
C THR A 113 1.46 -15.71 -0.87
N ASP A 114 1.05 -16.38 -1.94
CA ASP A 114 1.90 -17.01 -2.95
C ASP A 114 2.42 -16.02 -4.01
N ALA A 115 1.86 -14.82 -4.10
CA ALA A 115 2.24 -13.79 -5.06
C ALA A 115 2.54 -12.43 -4.39
N LYS A 116 3.01 -12.45 -3.14
CA LYS A 116 3.21 -11.25 -2.31
C LYS A 116 4.00 -10.14 -3.03
N GLY A 117 5.13 -10.48 -3.66
CA GLY A 117 5.98 -9.51 -4.38
C GLY A 117 5.26 -8.86 -5.57
N ASP A 118 4.58 -9.66 -6.39
CA ASP A 118 3.86 -9.18 -7.59
C ASP A 118 2.62 -8.37 -7.23
N ASP A 119 1.91 -8.79 -6.18
CA ASP A 119 0.68 -8.15 -5.71
C ASP A 119 1.02 -6.81 -5.04
N LEU A 120 2.01 -6.76 -4.14
CA LEU A 120 2.42 -5.53 -3.46
C LEU A 120 3.08 -4.52 -4.41
N SER A 121 3.92 -4.96 -5.36
CA SER A 121 4.52 -4.05 -6.35
C SER A 121 3.46 -3.43 -7.27
N ARG A 122 2.49 -4.23 -7.75
CA ARG A 122 1.36 -3.70 -8.54
C ARG A 122 0.47 -2.76 -7.76
N ALA A 123 0.14 -3.09 -6.51
CA ALA A 123 -0.62 -2.21 -5.63
C ALA A 123 0.09 -0.87 -5.45
N PHE A 124 1.41 -0.91 -5.20
CA PHE A 124 2.23 0.27 -5.01
C PHE A 124 2.25 1.15 -6.27
N LEU A 125 2.47 0.56 -7.45
CA LEU A 125 2.42 1.28 -8.72
C LEU A 125 1.06 1.92 -9.00
N VAL A 126 -0.04 1.23 -8.70
CA VAL A 126 -1.40 1.80 -8.84
C VAL A 126 -1.60 2.95 -7.86
N TYR A 127 -1.16 2.79 -6.62
CA TYR A 127 -1.17 3.87 -5.62
C TYR A 127 -0.40 5.11 -6.11
N LEU A 128 0.83 4.94 -6.58
CA LEU A 128 1.65 6.05 -7.09
C LEU A 128 0.97 6.77 -8.26
N LYS A 129 0.39 6.00 -9.19
CA LYS A 129 -0.21 6.54 -10.41
C LYS A 129 -1.58 7.20 -10.18
N GLN A 130 -2.42 6.63 -9.33
CA GLN A 130 -3.83 7.03 -9.22
C GLN A 130 -4.15 7.81 -7.94
N HIS A 131 -3.37 7.63 -6.88
CA HIS A 131 -3.74 8.10 -5.54
C HIS A 131 -2.74 9.09 -4.95
N ASN A 132 -1.42 8.83 -5.09
CA ASN A 132 -0.38 9.64 -4.44
C ASN A 132 -0.34 11.10 -4.90
N ARG A 133 -0.69 11.40 -6.17
CA ARG A 133 -0.84 12.79 -6.68
C ARG A 133 0.32 13.72 -6.31
N GLY A 134 1.55 13.22 -6.45
CA GLY A 134 2.76 14.00 -6.20
C GLY A 134 3.17 14.10 -4.73
N ARG A 135 2.36 13.59 -3.80
CA ARG A 135 2.56 13.72 -2.35
C ARG A 135 3.75 12.89 -1.87
N ALA A 136 4.27 13.27 -0.70
CA ALA A 136 5.26 12.46 -0.02
C ALA A 136 4.62 11.20 0.57
N PHE A 137 5.42 10.17 0.85
CA PHE A 137 4.87 8.94 1.43
C PHE A 137 5.87 8.19 2.29
N VAL A 138 5.33 7.38 3.19
CA VAL A 138 6.10 6.48 4.05
C VAL A 138 5.58 5.04 3.88
N ILE A 139 6.43 4.06 4.14
CA ILE A 139 6.01 2.64 4.14
C ILE A 139 5.95 2.16 5.57
N ALA A 140 4.75 1.88 6.06
CA ALA A 140 4.54 1.25 7.36
C ALA A 140 4.38 -0.25 7.17
N THR A 141 5.07 -1.07 7.99
CA THR A 141 5.01 -2.52 7.83
C THR A 141 5.19 -3.28 9.14
N ASN A 142 4.49 -4.40 9.28
CA ASN A 142 4.74 -5.40 10.32
C ASN A 142 5.30 -6.72 9.78
N SER A 143 5.66 -6.74 8.50
CA SER A 143 6.22 -7.90 7.81
C SER A 143 7.42 -7.49 6.94
N PRO A 144 8.32 -8.43 6.60
CA PRO A 144 9.41 -8.14 5.66
C PRO A 144 8.85 -7.66 4.31
N LEU A 145 9.43 -6.62 3.73
CA LEU A 145 9.03 -6.07 2.43
C LEU A 145 9.72 -6.85 1.30
N PRO A 146 8.99 -7.18 0.22
CA PRO A 146 9.58 -7.86 -0.93
C PRO A 146 10.40 -6.88 -1.77
N ASP A 147 11.52 -7.36 -2.31
CA ASP A 147 12.41 -6.58 -3.19
C ASP A 147 11.68 -5.98 -4.40
N ALA A 148 10.66 -6.67 -4.93
CA ALA A 148 9.86 -6.20 -6.05
C ALA A 148 9.15 -4.86 -5.78
N LEU A 149 8.67 -4.64 -4.54
CA LEU A 149 8.06 -3.37 -4.15
C LEU A 149 9.12 -2.27 -4.00
N LEU A 150 10.25 -2.60 -3.39
CA LEU A 150 11.31 -1.63 -3.10
C LEU A 150 12.10 -1.20 -4.34
N THR A 151 12.19 -2.06 -5.35
CA THR A 151 12.84 -1.75 -6.64
C THR A 151 12.15 -0.59 -7.36
N GLU A 152 10.83 -0.43 -7.19
CA GLU A 152 10.10 0.70 -7.79
C GLU A 152 10.53 2.05 -7.17
N LEU A 153 10.98 2.08 -5.90
CA LEU A 153 11.53 3.29 -5.26
C LEU A 153 12.83 3.75 -5.92
N GLN A 154 13.68 2.80 -6.31
CA GLN A 154 14.99 3.08 -6.90
C GLN A 154 14.91 3.44 -8.39
N ARG A 155 13.79 3.14 -9.04
CA ARG A 155 13.61 3.38 -10.48
C ARG A 155 13.42 4.88 -10.79
N ASP A 156 12.84 5.63 -9.86
CA ASP A 156 12.49 7.04 -10.05
C ASP A 156 13.16 7.92 -8.97
N PRO A 157 14.16 8.74 -9.32
CA PRO A 157 14.82 9.65 -8.38
C PRO A 157 13.85 10.62 -7.70
N ASP A 158 12.86 11.14 -8.41
CA ASP A 158 11.88 12.08 -7.84
C ASP A 158 10.99 11.40 -6.82
N LEU A 159 10.71 10.11 -7.02
CA LEU A 159 10.01 9.29 -6.04
C LEU A 159 10.87 9.06 -4.79
N SER A 160 12.17 8.83 -4.96
CA SER A 160 13.09 8.59 -3.85
C SER A 160 13.25 9.79 -2.91
N GLU A 161 13.22 11.02 -3.44
CA GLU A 161 13.28 12.25 -2.63
C GLU A 161 12.00 12.50 -1.82
N ARG A 162 10.86 11.97 -2.28
CA ARG A 162 9.55 12.08 -1.61
C ARG A 162 9.26 10.94 -0.64
N PHE A 163 10.15 9.95 -0.58
CA PHE A 163 10.02 8.81 0.31
C PHE A 163 10.55 9.17 1.69
N GLY A 164 9.67 9.24 2.70
CA GLY A 164 9.98 9.62 4.07
C GLY A 164 10.45 8.47 4.97
N GLY A 165 10.85 7.34 4.39
CA GLY A 165 11.37 6.19 5.14
C GLY A 165 10.34 5.16 5.58
N PHE A 166 10.79 4.26 6.45
CA PHE A 166 10.07 3.07 6.88
C PHE A 166 9.59 3.16 8.31
N TYR A 167 8.41 2.62 8.59
CA TYR A 167 7.84 2.51 9.94
C TYR A 167 7.66 1.03 10.28
N ARG A 168 8.48 0.51 11.21
CA ARG A 168 8.39 -0.88 11.69
C ARG A 168 7.36 -0.99 12.79
N LEU A 169 6.28 -1.70 12.49
CA LEU A 169 5.15 -1.90 13.40
C LEU A 169 5.27 -3.28 14.05
N ALA A 170 5.65 -3.33 15.32
CA ALA A 170 5.62 -4.60 16.06
C ALA A 170 5.58 -4.39 17.56
N LYS A 171 5.29 -5.46 18.32
CA LYS A 171 5.50 -5.45 19.78
C LYS A 171 6.98 -5.27 20.15
N ARG A 172 7.88 -5.75 19.29
CA ARG A 172 9.35 -5.57 19.36
C ARG A 172 9.85 -5.20 17.96
N PRO A 173 9.81 -3.91 17.57
CA PRO A 173 10.16 -3.45 16.21
C PRO A 173 11.60 -3.75 15.81
N ASP A 174 12.52 -3.71 16.77
CA ASP A 174 13.94 -4.04 16.62
C ASP A 174 14.17 -5.48 16.11
N ALA A 175 13.30 -6.40 16.48
CA ALA A 175 13.35 -7.80 16.07
C ALA A 175 12.69 -8.08 14.71
N LEU A 176 12.01 -7.08 14.13
CA LEU A 176 11.36 -7.22 12.82
C LEU A 176 12.38 -6.97 11.71
N THR A 177 12.61 -7.99 10.88
CA THR A 177 13.35 -7.85 9.63
C THR A 177 12.52 -7.01 8.65
N LEU A 178 13.08 -5.91 8.18
CA LEU A 178 12.38 -4.96 7.32
C LEU A 178 12.30 -5.42 5.86
N ILE A 179 13.34 -6.09 5.35
CA ILE A 179 13.47 -6.51 3.94
C ILE A 179 13.65 -8.03 3.87
N GLU A 180 13.02 -8.68 2.88
CA GLU A 180 13.14 -10.13 2.69
C GLU A 180 14.57 -10.57 2.33
N ASP A 181 15.28 -9.79 1.50
CA ASP A 181 16.70 -9.99 1.20
C ASP A 181 17.59 -9.52 2.37
N THR A 182 18.13 -10.49 3.11
CA THR A 182 18.99 -10.23 4.28
C THR A 182 20.36 -9.66 3.92
N SER A 183 20.72 -9.60 2.64
CA SER A 183 21.94 -8.91 2.18
C SER A 183 21.79 -7.39 2.10
N LYS A 184 20.55 -6.88 2.17
CA LYS A 184 20.23 -5.45 2.04
C LYS A 184 19.69 -4.88 3.36
N THR A 185 19.93 -3.59 3.57
CA THR A 185 19.40 -2.83 4.71
C THR A 185 18.35 -1.82 4.22
N GLY A 186 17.43 -1.42 5.11
CA GLY A 186 16.41 -0.41 4.81
C GLY A 186 17.01 0.88 4.26
N GLU A 187 18.15 1.27 4.83
CA GLU A 187 18.93 2.44 4.46
C GLU A 187 19.35 2.46 2.98
N SER A 188 19.50 1.30 2.33
CA SER A 188 19.84 1.23 0.89
C SER A 188 18.73 1.76 -0.04
N TYR A 189 17.53 2.01 0.49
CA TYR A 189 16.39 2.55 -0.24
C TYR A 189 16.01 3.98 0.19
N CYS A 190 16.74 4.56 1.13
CA CYS A 190 16.48 5.91 1.64
C CYS A 190 17.38 6.94 0.95
N ALA A 191 16.87 8.16 0.79
CA ALA A 191 17.66 9.30 0.37
C ALA A 191 18.73 9.63 1.42
N SER A 192 19.86 10.19 0.99
CA SER A 192 21.02 10.44 1.86
C SER A 192 20.69 11.31 3.08
N HIS A 193 19.79 12.29 2.93
CA HIS A 193 19.38 13.17 4.01
C HIS A 193 18.67 12.41 5.17
N LEU A 194 17.94 11.33 4.87
CA LEU A 194 17.30 10.48 5.88
C LEU A 194 18.27 9.53 6.57
N ILE A 195 19.33 9.14 5.87
CA ILE A 195 20.40 8.30 6.44
C ILE A 195 21.22 9.14 7.42
N GLU A 196 21.60 10.36 7.01
CA GLU A 196 22.40 11.28 7.83
C GLU A 196 21.67 11.74 9.11
N SER A 197 20.35 11.95 9.02
CA SER A 197 19.50 12.29 10.17
C SER A 197 19.17 11.10 11.07
N GLY A 198 19.43 9.86 10.62
CA GLY A 198 19.01 8.65 11.32
C GLY A 198 17.49 8.44 11.34
N THR A 199 16.75 9.04 10.41
CA THR A 199 15.28 8.96 10.33
C THR A 199 14.77 8.07 9.19
N CYS A 200 15.65 7.28 8.56
CA CYS A 200 15.24 6.34 7.51
C CYS A 200 14.33 5.21 8.03
N VAL A 201 14.51 4.75 9.28
CA VAL A 201 13.72 3.68 9.88
C VAL A 201 13.22 4.09 11.25
N HIS A 202 11.90 4.11 11.41
CA HIS A 202 11.21 4.45 12.65
C HIS A 202 10.60 3.20 13.30
N ASP A 203 10.91 3.01 14.59
CA ASP A 203 10.40 1.88 15.37
C ASP A 203 9.16 2.27 16.12
N VAL A 204 8.07 1.57 15.84
CA VAL A 204 6.75 1.89 16.35
C VAL A 204 6.17 0.68 17.08
N VAL A 205 6.02 0.85 18.39
CA VAL A 205 5.54 -0.23 19.26
C VAL A 205 4.03 -0.42 19.08
N THR A 206 3.62 -1.66 18.86
CA THR A 206 2.20 -2.04 18.78
C THR A 206 1.73 -2.79 20.03
N GLY A 207 0.55 -2.43 20.53
CA GLY A 207 -0.22 -3.20 21.52
C GLY A 207 -1.23 -4.14 20.88
N ARG A 208 -2.16 -4.68 21.68
CA ARG A 208 -3.33 -5.42 21.19
C ARG A 208 -4.62 -4.92 21.82
N GLN A 209 -5.65 -4.80 21.00
CA GLN A 209 -7.01 -4.47 21.40
C GLN A 209 -7.99 -5.38 20.66
N GLY A 210 -8.85 -6.09 21.39
CA GLY A 210 -9.83 -6.99 20.76
C GLY A 210 -9.23 -8.12 19.91
N GLY A 211 -7.96 -8.47 20.11
CA GLY A 211 -7.23 -9.47 19.30
C GLY A 211 -6.52 -8.90 18.07
N PHE A 212 -6.72 -7.63 17.76
CA PHE A 212 -6.05 -6.91 16.67
C PHE A 212 -4.83 -6.14 17.19
N ALA A 213 -3.83 -5.94 16.35
CA ALA A 213 -2.74 -5.04 16.65
C ALA A 213 -3.22 -3.59 16.54
N VAL A 214 -2.83 -2.77 17.51
CA VAL A 214 -3.08 -1.33 17.54
C VAL A 214 -1.77 -0.64 17.87
N LEU A 215 -1.58 0.58 17.39
CA LEU A 215 -0.42 1.39 17.77
C LEU A 215 -0.49 1.69 19.27
N ALA A 216 0.64 1.57 19.98
CA ALA A 216 0.67 1.92 21.39
C ALA A 216 0.43 3.44 21.55
N PRO A 217 -0.32 3.88 22.58
CA PRO A 217 -0.59 5.31 22.79
C PRO A 217 0.70 6.12 22.97
N ASP A 218 1.75 5.49 23.51
CA ASP A 218 3.08 6.09 23.73
C ASP A 218 4.07 5.70 22.61
N SER A 219 3.59 5.24 21.45
CA SER A 219 4.44 4.73 20.35
C SER A 219 5.35 5.78 19.71
N GLY A 220 5.31 7.03 20.18
CA GLY A 220 6.16 8.10 19.67
C GLY A 220 5.81 8.50 18.24
N LEU A 221 4.68 8.02 17.69
CA LEU A 221 4.01 8.60 16.53
C LEU A 221 3.42 9.97 16.91
N GLY A 222 4.28 10.87 17.37
CA GLY A 222 3.96 12.29 17.36
C GLY A 222 4.03 12.79 15.93
N ALA A 223 3.33 13.88 15.62
CA ALA A 223 3.45 14.54 14.33
C ALA A 223 4.92 14.89 13.98
N ASP A 224 5.83 14.90 14.94
CA ASP A 224 7.20 15.39 14.80
C ASP A 224 8.03 14.76 13.67
N PRO A 225 8.10 13.44 13.45
CA PRO A 225 8.94 12.89 12.37
C PRO A 225 8.37 13.19 10.99
N ALA A 226 7.05 13.03 10.83
CA ALA A 226 6.37 13.36 9.57
C ALA A 226 6.39 14.88 9.31
N ALA A 227 6.19 15.70 10.34
CA ALA A 227 6.25 17.15 10.24
C ALA A 227 7.67 17.66 9.97
N ALA A 228 8.70 17.04 10.57
CA ALA A 228 10.10 17.37 10.27
C ALA A 228 10.46 17.01 8.82
N PHE A 229 9.97 15.86 8.33
CA PHE A 229 10.15 15.50 6.93
C PHE A 229 9.42 16.46 5.98
N LEU A 230 8.19 16.87 6.32
CA LEU A 230 7.45 17.87 5.55
C LEU A 230 8.15 19.23 5.53
N ALA A 231 8.66 19.69 6.68
CA ALA A 231 9.44 20.92 6.75
C ALA A 231 10.71 20.83 5.88
N TRP A 232 11.39 19.68 5.90
CA TRP A 232 12.52 19.46 5.01
C TRP A 232 12.13 19.50 3.53
N LEU A 233 11.01 18.88 3.15
CA LEU A 233 10.50 18.92 1.78
C LEU A 233 10.13 20.34 1.33
N GLU A 234 9.56 21.16 2.22
CA GLU A 234 9.27 22.57 1.94
C GLU A 234 10.54 23.39 1.66
N ASP A 235 11.63 23.09 2.36
CA ASP A 235 12.90 23.81 2.23
C ASP A 235 13.80 23.30 1.08
N ASN A 236 13.67 22.02 0.69
CA ASN A 236 14.66 21.34 -0.16
C ASN A 236 14.07 20.70 -1.43
N ALA A 237 12.76 20.46 -1.51
CA ALA A 237 12.14 19.77 -2.64
C ALA A 237 11.09 20.65 -3.34
N SER A 238 11.19 20.76 -4.65
CA SER A 238 10.15 21.42 -5.44
C SER A 238 8.88 20.58 -5.45
N GLN A 239 7.74 21.20 -5.16
CA GLN A 239 6.44 20.54 -5.33
C GLN A 239 6.26 20.14 -6.79
N SER A 240 5.83 18.89 -7.02
CA SER A 240 5.49 18.45 -8.38
C SER A 240 4.40 19.35 -8.94
N ALA A 241 4.62 19.89 -10.14
CA ALA A 241 3.61 20.68 -10.83
C ALA A 241 2.37 19.82 -11.13
N GLU A 242 1.21 20.46 -11.29
CA GLU A 242 0.03 19.80 -11.82
C GLU A 242 0.41 19.07 -13.12
N PRO A 243 0.15 17.75 -13.24
CA PRO A 243 0.37 17.06 -14.50
C PRO A 243 -0.51 17.77 -15.52
N LEU A 244 0.12 18.47 -16.47
CA LEU A 244 -0.52 19.33 -17.46
C LEU A 244 -1.86 18.72 -17.87
N GLY A 245 -2.95 19.25 -17.30
CA GLY A 245 -4.29 18.87 -17.71
C GLY A 245 -4.38 19.08 -19.21
N ASP A 246 -5.10 18.18 -19.91
CA ASP A 246 -5.34 18.18 -21.36
C ASP A 246 -4.85 19.46 -22.03
N LEU A 247 -3.71 19.37 -22.73
CA LEU A 247 -3.07 20.48 -23.46
C LEU A 247 -4.15 21.44 -23.95
N GLU A 248 -4.25 22.60 -23.32
CA GLU A 248 -5.04 23.70 -23.85
C GLU A 248 -4.62 23.84 -25.31
N GLU A 249 -5.60 23.74 -26.20
CA GLU A 249 -5.41 23.85 -27.64
C GLU A 249 -4.63 25.13 -27.88
N VAL A 250 -3.31 25.01 -28.13
CA VAL A 250 -2.48 26.17 -28.40
C VAL A 250 -3.07 26.78 -29.66
N GLU A 251 -3.68 27.96 -29.54
CA GLU A 251 -4.12 28.73 -30.70
C GLU A 251 -2.87 28.94 -31.55
N ILE A 252 -2.76 28.17 -32.64
CA ILE A 252 -1.65 28.28 -33.57
C ILE A 252 -1.81 29.66 -34.20
N VAL A 253 -1.06 30.63 -33.67
CA VAL A 253 -0.96 31.95 -34.28
C VAL A 253 -0.41 31.73 -35.68
N ASP A 254 -1.23 32.02 -36.68
CA ASP A 254 -0.90 31.79 -38.09
C ASP A 254 0.41 32.53 -38.40
N ILE A 255 1.48 31.75 -38.65
CA ILE A 255 2.81 32.32 -38.92
C ILE A 255 2.72 33.02 -40.27
N ARG A 256 2.56 34.34 -40.23
CA ARG A 256 2.55 35.20 -41.41
C ARG A 256 3.85 34.99 -42.18
N ARG A 257 3.76 34.48 -43.41
CA ARG A 257 4.90 34.57 -44.32
C ARG A 257 5.15 36.04 -44.64
N PRO A 258 6.40 36.51 -44.67
CA PRO A 258 6.71 37.88 -45.06
C PRO A 258 6.09 38.19 -46.42
N GLY A 259 5.12 39.12 -46.45
CA GLY A 259 4.40 39.54 -47.66
C GLY A 259 2.94 39.08 -47.79
N ASP A 260 2.42 38.25 -46.89
CA ASP A 260 0.99 37.89 -46.88
C ASP A 260 0.17 39.01 -46.23
N THR A 261 -0.74 39.61 -47.01
CA THR A 261 -1.65 40.69 -46.59
C THR A 261 -3.09 40.20 -46.64
N ASP A 262 -3.96 40.71 -45.76
CA ASP A 262 -5.34 40.24 -45.63
C ASP A 262 -6.12 40.32 -46.97
N GLU A 263 -5.86 41.36 -47.78
CA GLU A 263 -6.44 41.53 -49.12
C GLU A 263 -6.08 40.40 -50.12
N SER A 264 -4.93 39.76 -49.93
CA SER A 264 -4.45 38.67 -50.80
C SER A 264 -5.21 37.36 -50.54
N ARG A 265 -5.73 37.18 -49.33
CA ARG A 265 -6.43 35.97 -48.90
C ARG A 265 -7.91 36.01 -49.22
N GLU A 266 -8.56 37.18 -49.10
CA GLU A 266 -9.96 37.38 -49.53
C GLU A 266 -10.12 37.12 -51.04
N LYS A 267 -9.20 37.64 -51.86
CA LYS A 267 -9.19 37.36 -53.32
C LYS A 267 -8.98 35.89 -53.69
N ARG A 268 -8.37 35.09 -52.80
CA ARG A 268 -8.22 33.65 -52.99
C ARG A 268 -9.48 32.89 -52.57
N LYS A 269 -10.19 33.37 -51.54
CA LYS A 269 -11.38 32.73 -50.99
C LYS A 269 -12.62 32.93 -51.88
N ASP A 270 -12.69 34.04 -52.62
CA ASP A 270 -13.77 34.32 -53.58
C ASP A 270 -13.60 33.63 -54.93
N ARG A 271 -12.56 32.78 -55.08
CA ARG A 271 -12.19 32.15 -56.36
C ARG A 271 -12.40 30.63 -56.38
N ASP A 272 -12.90 30.06 -55.29
CA ASP A 272 -13.37 28.68 -55.14
C ASP A 272 -14.90 28.68 -54.97
#